data_AF-A0A3S4IQG7-F1
#
_entry.id   AF-A0A3S4IQG7-F1
#
_cell.length_a   1.000
_cell.length_b   1.000
_cell.length_c   1.000
_cell.angle_alpha   90.00
_cell.angle_beta   90.00
_cell.angle_gamma   90.00
#
_symmetry.space_group_name_H-M   'P 1'
#
loop_
_entity.id
_entity.type
_entity.pdbx_description
1 polymer ?
#
loop_
_entity_poly.entity_id
_entity_poly.type
_entity_poly.pdbx_seq_one_letter_code
_entity_poly.pdbx_strand_id
1 'polypeptide(L)'
;MSAWLRKTILAFAHSSAPKTGARKKHLAIRVEGTAHGDMDKLLDEHHMPRRIALTLPSFLGTGELVAESDMIAVVSEQVAQHITRRYPCRSWPLPFPLAKIAIRQVWHQRLHRDPGHIWLRSLIATLADPAQQSTSIKI
;
A
#
# COMPACT_ATOMS: atom_id res chain seq x y z
N MET A 1 17.31 17.07 7.98
CA MET A 1 17.23 15.67 8.46
C MET A 1 15.79 15.18 8.33
N SER A 2 15.43 14.64 7.18
CA SER A 2 14.03 14.30 6.86
C SER A 2 13.97 13.00 6.08
N ALA A 3 14.07 11.87 6.78
CA ALA A 3 13.81 10.55 6.24
C ALA A 3 12.31 10.23 6.39
N TRP A 4 11.51 10.76 5.48
CA TRP A 4 10.07 10.46 5.43
C TRP A 4 9.85 9.06 4.86
N LEU A 5 8.90 8.34 5.46
CA LEU A 5 8.48 6.98 5.14
C LEU A 5 8.31 6.81 3.62
N ARG A 6 9.20 6.04 3.00
CA ARG A 6 9.20 5.78 1.56
C ARG A 6 8.14 4.73 1.26
N LYS A 7 7.06 5.12 0.58
CA LYS A 7 6.09 4.18 0.03
C LYS A 7 6.15 4.22 -1.49
N THR A 8 6.88 3.28 -2.07
CA THR A 8 6.70 2.90 -3.47
C THR A 8 5.37 2.16 -3.58
N ILE A 9 4.65 2.32 -4.68
CA ILE A 9 3.46 1.51 -4.95
C ILE A 9 3.91 0.34 -5.83
N LEU A 10 3.39 -0.85 -5.57
CA LEU A 10 3.66 -2.06 -6.34
C LEU A 10 2.35 -2.61 -6.90
N ALA A 11 2.44 -3.20 -8.09
CA ALA A 11 1.39 -4.07 -8.62
C ALA A 11 1.71 -5.51 -8.21
N PHE A 12 0.70 -6.31 -7.86
CA PHE A 12 0.91 -7.74 -7.60
C PHE A 12 -0.19 -8.59 -8.23
N ALA A 13 0.17 -9.85 -8.52
CA ALA A 13 -0.66 -10.83 -9.19
C ALA A 13 -0.30 -12.25 -8.70
N HIS A 14 -1.17 -13.19 -9.01
CA HIS A 14 -0.95 -14.61 -8.77
C HIS A 14 0.35 -15.13 -9.45
N SER A 15 0.99 -16.12 -8.81
CA SER A 15 2.28 -16.70 -9.19
C SER A 15 2.29 -17.45 -10.53
N SER A 16 1.16 -18.05 -10.95
CA SER A 16 1.11 -18.73 -12.26
C SER A 16 1.07 -17.74 -13.43
N ALA A 17 1.79 -18.08 -14.50
CA ALA A 17 1.83 -17.28 -15.73
C ALA A 17 0.40 -17.02 -16.24
N PRO A 18 0.10 -15.79 -16.71
CA PRO A 18 -1.26 -15.41 -17.06
C PRO A 18 -1.84 -16.34 -18.13
N LYS A 19 -2.96 -16.99 -17.80
CA LYS A 19 -3.74 -17.75 -18.78
C LYS A 19 -4.44 -16.77 -19.72
N THR A 20 -3.84 -16.57 -20.89
CA THR A 20 -4.46 -15.99 -22.11
C THR A 20 -4.46 -14.46 -22.23
N GLY A 21 -4.25 -13.96 -23.46
CA GLY A 21 -3.99 -12.56 -23.86
C GLY A 21 -5.15 -11.57 -23.73
N ALA A 22 -5.90 -11.60 -22.62
CA ALA A 22 -6.94 -10.61 -22.32
C ALA A 22 -6.40 -9.48 -21.42
N ARG A 23 -6.95 -8.26 -21.56
CA ARG A 23 -6.67 -7.13 -20.65
C ARG A 23 -6.85 -7.60 -19.20
N LYS A 24 -5.83 -7.42 -18.36
CA LYS A 24 -5.84 -7.88 -16.97
C LYS A 24 -6.97 -7.19 -16.18
N LYS A 25 -7.74 -7.98 -15.44
CA LYS A 25 -8.78 -7.48 -14.53
C LYS A 25 -8.13 -6.93 -13.28
N HIS A 26 -8.63 -5.82 -12.79
CA HIS A 26 -8.07 -5.14 -11.63
C HIS A 26 -9.02 -5.21 -10.44
N LEU A 27 -8.44 -5.45 -9.27
CA LEU A 27 -9.08 -5.26 -7.99
C LEU A 27 -8.72 -3.84 -7.51
N ALA A 28 -9.75 -3.00 -7.38
CA ALA A 28 -9.61 -1.66 -6.83
C ALA A 28 -9.86 -1.68 -5.32
N ILE A 29 -9.10 -0.89 -4.59
CA ILE A 29 -9.27 -0.74 -3.14
C ILE A 29 -9.63 0.71 -2.90
N ARG A 30 -10.84 0.95 -2.39
CA ARG A 30 -11.33 2.29 -2.06
C ARG A 30 -11.55 2.37 -0.56
N VAL A 31 -10.60 3.01 0.11
CA VAL A 31 -10.72 3.35 1.54
C VAL A 31 -11.06 4.83 1.64
N GLU A 32 -12.27 5.15 2.08
CA GLU A 32 -12.72 6.53 2.27
C GLU A 32 -11.77 7.29 3.21
N GLY A 33 -11.61 8.61 2.95
CA GLY A 33 -10.74 9.47 3.74
C GLY A 33 -9.23 9.23 3.55
N THR A 34 -8.82 8.38 2.59
CA THR A 34 -7.40 8.16 2.29
C THR A 34 -7.04 8.62 0.88
N ALA A 35 -5.77 8.99 0.68
CA ALA A 35 -5.22 9.35 -0.63
C ALA A 35 -5.25 8.20 -1.66
N HIS A 36 -5.69 6.99 -1.29
CA HIS A 36 -5.78 5.84 -2.20
C HIS A 36 -6.94 5.97 -3.20
N GLY A 37 -7.87 6.91 -2.99
CA GLY A 37 -9.00 7.16 -3.89
C GLY A 37 -8.62 7.70 -5.27
N ASP A 38 -7.44 8.31 -5.43
CA ASP A 38 -7.00 8.91 -6.70
C ASP A 38 -6.15 7.97 -7.57
N MET A 39 -6.03 6.69 -7.23
CA MET A 39 -5.27 5.72 -8.02
C MET A 39 -5.81 5.54 -9.45
N ASP A 40 -7.14 5.63 -9.63
CA ASP A 40 -7.79 5.56 -10.93
C ASP A 40 -7.35 6.73 -11.82
N LYS A 41 -7.45 7.96 -11.31
CA LYS A 41 -7.06 9.18 -12.03
C LYS A 41 -5.58 9.15 -12.42
N LEU A 42 -4.73 8.73 -11.50
CA LEU A 42 -3.30 8.64 -11.69
C LEU A 42 -2.92 7.62 -12.78
N LEU A 43 -3.60 6.48 -12.82
CA LEU A 43 -3.44 5.50 -13.90
C LEU A 43 -3.94 6.05 -15.25
N ASP A 44 -5.04 6.81 -15.24
CA ASP A 44 -5.59 7.45 -16.43
C ASP A 44 -4.65 8.55 -16.98
N GLU A 45 -4.04 9.37 -16.12
CA GLU A 45 -3.01 10.37 -16.49
C GLU A 45 -1.81 9.72 -17.21
N HIS A 46 -1.47 8.49 -16.83
CA HIS A 46 -0.41 7.71 -17.46
C HIS A 46 -0.90 6.83 -18.63
N HIS A 47 -2.12 7.07 -19.15
CA HIS A 47 -2.71 6.33 -20.27
C HIS A 47 -2.79 4.81 -20.04
N MET A 48 -2.96 4.40 -18.78
CA MET A 48 -3.08 2.99 -18.38
C MET A 48 -4.47 2.69 -17.78
N PRO A 49 -5.55 2.80 -18.59
CA PRO A 49 -6.89 2.56 -18.11
C PRO A 49 -7.03 1.11 -17.64
N ARG A 50 -7.53 0.93 -16.42
CA ARG A 50 -7.73 -0.39 -15.82
C ARG A 50 -9.18 -0.86 -15.92
N ARG A 51 -9.37 -2.15 -16.17
CA ARG A 51 -10.70 -2.78 -16.07
C ARG A 51 -10.93 -3.23 -14.63
N ILE A 52 -11.65 -2.43 -13.85
CA ILE A 52 -12.03 -2.79 -12.48
C ILE A 52 -13.06 -3.92 -12.54
N ALA A 53 -12.72 -5.08 -12.00
CA ALA A 53 -13.62 -6.23 -11.88
C ALA A 53 -14.25 -6.34 -10.49
N LEU A 54 -13.56 -5.83 -9.47
CA LEU A 54 -13.99 -5.86 -8.08
C LEU A 54 -13.45 -4.63 -7.34
N THR A 55 -14.27 -4.07 -6.45
CA THR A 55 -13.87 -2.98 -5.56
C THR A 55 -14.03 -3.42 -4.11
N LEU A 56 -12.99 -3.30 -3.30
CA LEU A 56 -13.02 -3.58 -1.86
C LEU A 56 -12.99 -2.29 -1.04
N PRO A 57 -13.67 -2.25 0.12
CA PRO A 57 -13.62 -1.11 1.05
C PRO A 57 -12.35 -1.10 1.91
N SER A 58 -11.54 -2.17 1.86
CA SER A 58 -10.31 -2.30 2.65
C SER A 58 -9.30 -3.24 1.97
N PHE A 59 -8.07 -3.29 2.49
CA PHE A 59 -7.02 -4.20 2.03
C PHE A 59 -7.21 -5.65 2.54
N LEU A 60 -8.19 -5.89 3.43
CA LEU A 60 -8.48 -7.22 3.95
C LEU A 60 -9.00 -8.11 2.81
N GLY A 61 -8.52 -9.36 2.76
CA GLY A 61 -8.90 -10.31 1.71
C GLY A 61 -8.28 -10.04 0.32
N THR A 62 -7.54 -8.94 0.12
CA THR A 62 -6.92 -8.65 -1.19
C THR A 62 -5.92 -9.72 -1.60
N GLY A 63 -5.11 -10.21 -0.65
CA GLY A 63 -4.12 -11.25 -0.93
C GLY A 63 -4.73 -12.58 -1.36
N GLU A 64 -5.80 -13.00 -0.69
CA GLU A 64 -6.55 -14.23 -0.97
C GLU A 64 -7.26 -14.13 -2.34
N LEU A 65 -8.00 -13.04 -2.58
CA LEU A 65 -8.71 -12.83 -3.84
C LEU A 65 -7.77 -12.78 -5.04
N VAL A 66 -6.61 -12.14 -4.91
CA VAL A 66 -5.60 -12.12 -5.98
C VAL A 66 -4.91 -13.46 -6.12
N ALA A 67 -4.72 -14.23 -5.05
CA ALA A 67 -4.13 -15.56 -5.13
C ALA A 67 -5.07 -16.56 -5.81
N GLU A 68 -6.38 -16.40 -5.67
CA GLU A 68 -7.40 -17.30 -6.21
C GLU A 68 -7.99 -16.84 -7.56
N SER A 69 -7.49 -15.74 -8.14
CA SER A 69 -7.99 -15.20 -9.40
C SER A 69 -6.88 -14.64 -10.30
N ASP A 70 -7.23 -14.35 -11.55
CA ASP A 70 -6.33 -13.66 -12.51
C ASP A 70 -6.36 -12.12 -12.36
N MET A 71 -6.67 -11.61 -11.16
CA MET A 71 -6.74 -10.16 -10.90
C MET A 71 -5.38 -9.59 -10.51
N ILE A 72 -5.20 -8.30 -10.81
CA ILE A 72 -4.09 -7.48 -10.31
C ILE A 72 -4.61 -6.45 -9.33
N ALA A 73 -3.89 -6.24 -8.23
CA ALA A 73 -4.11 -5.13 -7.33
C ALA A 73 -2.89 -4.21 -7.27
N VAL A 74 -3.14 -2.92 -7.10
CA VAL A 74 -2.12 -1.87 -6.93
C VAL A 74 -2.18 -1.41 -5.48
N VAL A 75 -1.09 -1.62 -4.74
CA VAL A 75 -1.02 -1.36 -3.29
C VAL A 75 0.32 -0.74 -2.92
N SER A 76 0.43 -0.20 -1.70
CA SER A 76 1.74 0.25 -1.20
C SER A 76 2.72 -0.93 -1.04
N GLU A 77 4.01 -0.67 -1.17
CA GLU A 77 5.08 -1.64 -1.05
C GLU A 77 5.01 -2.47 0.24
N GLN A 78 4.72 -1.84 1.38
CA GLN A 78 4.55 -2.53 2.66
C GLN A 78 3.42 -3.56 2.62
N VAL A 79 2.29 -3.21 1.99
CA VAL A 79 1.14 -4.11 1.85
C VAL A 79 1.48 -5.24 0.88
N ALA A 80 2.12 -4.93 -0.24
CA ALA A 80 2.59 -5.94 -1.19
C ALA A 80 3.54 -6.94 -0.51
N GLN A 81 4.52 -6.46 0.25
CA GLN A 81 5.45 -7.31 1.00
C GLN A 81 4.71 -8.24 1.98
N HIS A 82 3.73 -7.70 2.71
CA HIS A 82 2.92 -8.50 3.63
C HIS A 82 2.13 -9.60 2.90
N ILE A 83 1.52 -9.26 1.76
CA ILE A 83 0.75 -10.21 0.96
C ILE A 83 1.66 -11.29 0.36
N THR A 84 2.79 -10.93 -0.25
CA THR A 84 3.71 -11.89 -0.87
C THR A 84 4.37 -12.85 0.13
N ARG A 85 4.41 -12.49 1.42
CA ARG A 85 4.89 -13.40 2.49
C ARG A 85 3.85 -14.44 2.90
N ARG A 86 2.56 -14.18 2.69
CA ARG A 86 1.46 -15.01 3.19
C ARG A 86 0.69 -15.75 2.10
N TYR A 87 0.74 -15.26 0.86
CA TYR A 87 0.00 -15.80 -0.28
C TYR A 87 0.97 -16.06 -1.45
N PRO A 88 0.64 -17.01 -2.36
CA PRO A 88 1.45 -17.33 -3.54
C PRO A 88 1.30 -16.24 -4.64
N CYS A 89 1.68 -15.01 -4.28
CA CYS A 89 1.59 -13.82 -5.10
C CYS A 89 2.99 -13.27 -5.35
N ARG A 90 3.15 -12.55 -6.47
CA ARG A 90 4.38 -11.84 -6.81
C ARG A 90 4.08 -10.37 -7.02
N SER A 91 5.00 -9.51 -6.59
CA SER A 91 4.93 -8.06 -6.77
C SER A 91 5.94 -7.56 -7.80
N TRP A 92 5.59 -6.47 -8.48
CA TRP A 92 6.40 -5.79 -9.48
C TRP A 92 6.32 -4.26 -9.29
N PRO A 93 7.39 -3.52 -9.63
CA PRO A 93 7.34 -2.07 -9.67
C PRO A 93 6.30 -1.59 -10.69
N LEU A 94 5.70 -0.43 -10.43
CA LEU A 94 4.87 0.21 -11.44
C LEU A 94 5.71 0.63 -12.65
N PRO A 95 5.14 0.60 -13.86
CA PRO A 95 5.83 0.98 -15.09
C PRO A 95 6.02 2.49 -15.26
N PHE A 96 5.60 3.29 -14.28
CA PHE A 96 5.76 4.75 -14.26
C PHE A 96 6.11 5.23 -12.84
N PRO A 97 6.82 6.36 -12.72
CA PRO A 97 7.17 6.93 -11.43
C PRO A 97 5.93 7.53 -10.76
N LEU A 98 5.82 7.34 -9.45
CA LEU A 98 4.76 7.94 -8.65
C LEU A 98 5.31 8.90 -7.61
N ALA A 99 4.58 10.00 -7.40
CA ALA A 99 4.85 10.89 -6.28
C ALA A 99 4.73 10.11 -4.96
N LYS A 100 5.73 10.28 -4.09
CA LYS A 100 5.77 9.57 -2.81
C LYS A 100 4.64 10.07 -1.93
N ILE A 101 3.82 9.14 -1.45
CA ILE A 101 2.76 9.45 -0.49
C ILE A 101 3.40 9.60 0.90
N ALA A 102 3.28 10.79 1.48
CA ALA A 102 3.76 11.05 2.84
C ALA A 102 2.71 10.63 3.88
N ILE A 103 3.07 9.71 4.77
CA ILE A 103 2.28 9.43 5.97
C ILE A 103 2.63 10.46 7.03
N ARG A 104 1.61 11.10 7.61
CA ARG A 104 1.77 12.13 8.63
C ARG A 104 0.99 11.74 9.87
N GLN A 105 1.58 11.99 11.03
CA GLN A 105 0.85 12.01 12.28
C GLN A 105 0.08 13.33 12.36
N VAL A 106 -1.23 13.28 12.65
CA VAL A 106 -2.10 14.45 12.78
C VAL A 106 -2.76 14.41 14.15
N TRP A 107 -2.81 15.55 14.82
CA TRP A 107 -3.42 15.69 16.15
C TRP A 107 -4.01 17.09 16.31
N HIS A 108 -4.96 17.22 17.24
CA HIS A 108 -5.54 18.52 17.57
C HIS A 108 -4.58 19.39 18.37
N GLN A 109 -4.54 20.71 18.13
CA GLN A 109 -3.63 21.65 18.79
C GLN A 109 -3.70 21.59 20.32
N ARG A 110 -4.88 21.32 20.89
CA ARG A 110 -5.10 21.12 22.34
C ARG A 110 -4.18 20.07 22.96
N LEU A 111 -3.81 19.04 22.22
CA LEU A 111 -2.94 17.94 22.68
C LEU A 111 -1.47 18.16 22.33
N HIS A 112 -1.11 19.32 21.77
CA HIS A 112 0.24 19.55 21.27
C HIS A 112 1.30 19.52 22.38
N ARG A 113 0.96 20.06 23.56
CA ARG A 113 1.82 20.18 24.75
C ARG A 113 1.56 19.10 25.80
N ASP A 114 0.66 18.15 25.54
CA ASP A 114 0.40 17.07 26.47
C ASP A 114 1.60 16.09 26.53
N PRO A 115 2.20 15.81 27.70
CA PRO A 115 3.38 14.96 27.82
C PRO A 115 3.16 13.53 27.31
N GLY A 116 1.98 12.95 27.57
CA GLY A 116 1.65 11.60 27.11
C GLY A 116 1.54 11.54 25.59
N HIS A 117 0.91 12.55 24.99
CA HIS A 117 0.80 12.68 23.54
C HIS A 117 2.17 12.96 22.88
N ILE A 118 3.05 13.73 23.51
CA ILE A 118 4.41 13.95 23.03
C ILE A 118 5.19 12.63 23.03
N TRP A 119 5.14 11.88 24.13
CA TRP A 119 5.80 10.57 24.25
C TRP A 119 5.32 9.61 23.16
N LEU A 120 4.00 9.47 23.01
CA LEU A 120 3.41 8.55 22.02
C LEU A 120 3.80 8.90 20.59
N ARG A 121 3.71 10.19 20.21
CA ARG A 121 4.13 10.65 18.87
C ARG A 121 5.59 10.35 18.58
N SER A 122 6.43 10.57 19.58
CA SER A 122 7.87 10.33 19.48
C SER A 122 8.14 8.83 19.33
N LEU A 123 7.48 7.98 20.12
CA LEU A 123 7.58 6.53 20.01
C LEU A 123 7.14 6.04 18.62
N ILE A 124 6.00 6.49 18.12
CA ILE A 124 5.52 6.13 16.77
C ILE A 124 6.51 6.59 15.70
N ALA A 125 7.06 7.81 15.83
CA ALA A 125 8.06 8.32 14.88
C ALA A 125 9.32 7.45 14.85
N THR A 126 9.79 7.03 16.02
CA THR A 126 10.95 6.13 16.17
C THR A 126 10.68 4.76 15.55
N LEU A 127 9.54 4.14 15.84
CA LEU A 127 9.18 2.81 15.29
C LEU A 127 8.91 2.85 13.78
N ALA A 128 8.41 3.98 13.29
CA ALA A 128 8.17 4.19 11.87
C ALA A 128 9.47 4.46 11.09
N ASP A 129 10.58 4.80 11.75
CA ASP A 129 11.86 5.01 11.06
C ASP A 129 12.35 3.66 10.46
N PRO A 130 12.47 3.55 9.13
CA PRO A 130 12.94 2.33 8.50
C PRO A 130 14.35 1.90 8.95
N ALA A 131 15.15 2.79 9.55
CA ALA A 131 16.44 2.45 10.13
C ALA A 131 16.34 1.55 11.39
N GLN A 132 15.18 1.46 12.05
CA GLN A 132 15.01 0.68 13.29
C GLN A 132 14.17 -0.59 13.13
N GLN A 133 13.64 -0.89 11.94
CA GLN A 133 12.73 -2.02 11.70
C GLN A 133 13.42 -3.40 11.60
N SER A 134 14.74 -3.49 11.72
CA SER A 134 15.50 -4.76 11.72
C SER A 134 15.62 -5.45 13.08
N THR A 135 15.18 -4.81 14.18
CA THR A 135 15.26 -5.44 15.50
C THR A 135 14.04 -6.32 15.73
N SER A 136 14.20 -7.60 15.39
CA SER A 136 13.33 -8.70 15.77
C SER A 136 12.92 -8.57 17.25
N ILE A 137 11.65 -8.26 17.51
CA ILE A 137 11.06 -8.43 18.84
C ILE A 137 10.96 -9.94 19.07
N LYS A 138 11.97 -10.51 19.72
CA LYS A 138 11.85 -11.82 20.37
C LYS A 138 11.12 -11.57 21.70
N ILE A 139 9.90 -12.10 21.79
CA ILE A 139 9.23 -12.37 23.07
C ILE A 139 9.85 -13.64 23.64
#